data_AF-A0A422QKR2-F1
#
_entry.id   AF-A0A422QKR2-F1
#
_cell.length_a   1.000
_cell.length_b   1.000
_cell.length_c   1.000
_cell.angle_alpha   90.00
_cell.angle_beta   90.00
_cell.angle_gamma   90.00
#
_symmetry.space_group_name_H-M   'P 1'
#
loop_
_entity.id
_entity.type
_entity.pdbx_description
1 polymer ?
#
loop_
_entity_poly.entity_id
_entity_poly.type
_entity_poly.pdbx_seq_one_letter_code
_entity_poly.pdbx_strand_id
1 'polypeptide(L)'
;MQKLIAELMRLYLPADAPPAEVLTLHVLGQQNVPVSLTGGDGQTRAMMIPFRKAKGAESDAHWLRLCEVANTLQETLGLPAPAVSISGGDAYYLWLSLAEPVPADRAQTFLERLRDAWFPEIELDTDAVRAPIALPPCLHPRTGKWAAFIHPGMGASFADEAGLDMAPPPLGQAAFLEGLESIGEEQFERVFQALDAAHQDKPMAVPATGAAPAPSVLRHAPAPGLLLKDATLEDIVRHLHAMNIEPTFRHLLPSDRYD
;
A
#
# COMPACT_ATOMS: atom_id res chain seq x y z
N MET A 1 18.72 11.02 8.60
CA MET A 1 18.08 10.37 9.76
C MET A 1 16.95 11.22 10.32
N GLN A 2 17.23 12.41 10.85
CA GLN A 2 16.20 13.30 11.43
C GLN A 2 14.96 13.50 10.54
N LYS A 3 15.15 13.76 9.24
CA LYS A 3 14.04 13.90 8.28
C LYS A 3 13.16 12.65 8.21
N LEU A 4 13.76 11.46 8.12
CA LEU A 4 13.02 10.19 8.06
C LEU A 4 12.17 9.99 9.32
N ILE A 5 12.75 10.22 10.51
CA ILE A 5 12.01 10.11 11.76
C ILE A 5 10.84 11.11 11.80
N ALA A 6 11.06 12.35 11.35
CA ALA A 6 10.01 13.36 11.27
C ALA A 6 8.85 12.94 10.34
N GLU A 7 9.15 12.36 9.18
CA GLU A 7 8.11 11.86 8.26
C GLU A 7 7.34 10.66 8.84
N LEU A 8 8.02 9.73 9.52
CA LEU A 8 7.36 8.61 10.21
C LEU A 8 6.42 9.12 11.30
N MET A 9 6.86 10.10 12.10
CA MET A 9 6.03 10.73 13.12
C MET A 9 4.83 11.47 12.51
N ARG A 10 5.06 12.25 11.45
CA ARG A 10 4.02 13.00 10.75
C ARG A 10 2.94 12.07 10.20
N LEU A 11 3.32 10.93 9.62
CA LEU A 11 2.39 10.07 8.90
C LEU A 11 1.74 9.00 9.78
N TYR A 12 2.48 8.35 10.68
CA TYR A 12 2.04 7.06 11.23
C TYR A 12 2.01 6.98 12.74
N LEU A 13 2.82 7.78 13.44
CA LEU A 13 3.01 7.58 14.87
C LEU A 13 2.06 8.44 15.72
N PRO A 14 1.54 7.90 16.83
CA PRO A 14 0.79 8.68 17.81
C PRO A 14 1.71 9.61 18.61
N ALA A 15 1.11 10.50 19.41
CA ALA A 15 1.87 11.50 20.17
C ALA A 15 2.77 10.88 21.27
N ASP A 16 2.41 9.71 21.77
CA ASP A 16 3.14 8.94 22.79
C ASP A 16 4.02 7.83 22.20
N ALA A 17 4.34 7.93 20.90
CA ALA A 17 5.22 7.01 20.23
C ALA A 17 6.63 6.94 20.87
N PRO A 18 7.40 5.86 20.60
CA PRO A 18 8.76 5.75 21.12
C PRO A 18 9.62 6.99 20.79
N PRO A 19 10.54 7.40 21.69
CA PRO A 19 11.41 8.55 21.46
C PRO A 19 12.21 8.43 20.15
N ALA A 20 12.55 9.57 19.56
CA ALA A 20 13.26 9.64 18.27
C ALA A 20 14.60 8.88 18.28
N GLU A 21 15.28 8.79 19.43
CA GLU A 21 16.51 8.02 19.61
C GLU A 21 16.24 6.52 19.47
N VAL A 22 15.16 6.03 20.08
CA VAL A 22 14.75 4.62 19.98
C VAL A 22 14.34 4.27 18.55
N LEU A 23 13.57 5.15 17.90
CA LEU A 23 13.21 4.99 16.49
C LEU A 23 14.44 5.04 15.57
N THR A 24 15.46 5.84 15.91
CA THR A 24 16.71 5.87 15.15
C THR A 24 17.46 4.54 15.24
N LEU A 25 17.59 3.97 16.43
CA LEU A 25 18.18 2.63 16.61
C LEU A 25 17.39 1.56 15.87
N HIS A 26 16.06 1.71 15.82
CA HIS A 26 15.18 0.84 15.06
C HIS A 26 15.45 0.87 13.55
N VAL A 27 15.43 2.08 13.00
CA VAL A 27 15.65 2.32 11.56
C VAL A 27 17.06 1.94 11.12
N LEU A 28 18.03 1.98 12.03
CA LEU A 28 19.40 1.51 11.79
C LEU A 28 19.57 -0.01 11.97
N GLY A 29 18.51 -0.75 12.29
CA GLY A 29 18.55 -2.21 12.50
C GLY A 29 19.39 -2.63 13.72
N GLN A 30 19.72 -1.67 14.60
CA GLN A 30 20.49 -1.91 15.82
C GLN A 30 19.60 -2.42 16.95
N GLN A 31 18.30 -2.13 16.88
CA GLN A 31 17.29 -2.62 17.81
C GLN A 31 16.00 -2.91 17.06
N ASN A 32 15.26 -3.95 17.42
CA ASN A 32 13.90 -4.13 16.92
C ASN A 32 12.92 -3.81 18.04
N VAL A 33 12.19 -2.70 17.89
CA VAL A 33 11.11 -2.34 18.81
C VAL A 33 9.76 -2.57 18.14
N PRO A 34 8.81 -3.20 18.83
CA PRO A 34 7.42 -3.17 18.39
C PRO A 34 6.90 -1.73 18.47
N VAL A 35 6.26 -1.26 17.41
CA VAL A 35 5.69 0.10 17.34
C VAL A 35 4.17 -0.02 17.25
N SER A 36 3.46 0.69 18.12
CA SER A 36 2.01 0.81 18.04
C SER A 36 1.62 2.01 17.17
N LEU A 37 0.66 1.81 16.25
CA LEU A 37 0.00 2.89 15.52
C LEU A 37 -1.15 3.51 16.33
N THR A 38 -1.52 2.87 17.45
CA THR A 38 -2.55 3.33 18.38
C THR A 38 -1.88 3.84 19.67
N GLY A 39 -2.19 5.07 20.06
CA GLY A 39 -1.70 5.67 21.29
C GLY A 39 -2.38 5.12 22.55
N GLY A 40 -1.84 5.44 23.71
CA GLY A 40 -2.39 5.06 25.02
C GLY A 40 -3.76 5.67 25.32
N ASP A 41 -4.16 6.71 24.58
CA ASP A 41 -5.49 7.31 24.60
C ASP A 41 -6.53 6.52 23.77
N GLY A 42 -6.09 5.47 23.06
CA GLY A 42 -6.94 4.63 22.21
C GLY A 42 -7.21 5.21 20.82
N GLN A 43 -6.55 6.31 20.46
CA GLN A 43 -6.63 6.92 19.13
C GLN A 43 -5.55 6.36 18.22
N THR A 44 -5.84 6.22 16.93
CA THR A 44 -4.87 5.84 15.92
C THR A 44 -4.76 6.90 14.82
N ARG A 45 -3.55 7.07 14.30
CA ARG A 45 -3.27 7.96 13.17
C ARG A 45 -2.99 7.22 11.86
N ALA A 46 -2.98 5.89 11.88
CA ALA A 46 -2.67 5.12 10.70
C ALA A 46 -3.25 3.72 10.73
N MET A 47 -3.45 3.18 9.53
CA MET A 47 -3.88 1.82 9.30
C MET A 47 -2.91 1.16 8.32
N MET A 48 -2.76 -0.16 8.45
CA MET A 48 -1.88 -0.95 7.60
C MET A 48 -2.66 -2.15 7.05
N ILE A 49 -2.60 -2.35 5.73
CA ILE A 49 -3.23 -3.49 5.06
C ILE A 49 -2.12 -4.46 4.61
N PRO A 50 -2.10 -5.71 5.11
CA PRO A 50 -1.11 -6.71 4.74
C PRO A 50 -1.47 -7.47 3.45
N PHE A 51 -0.48 -7.70 2.61
CA PHE A 51 -0.56 -8.50 1.38
C PHE A 51 0.48 -9.61 1.46
N ARG A 52 0.08 -10.75 2.02
CA ARG A 52 0.96 -11.89 2.29
C ARG A 52 0.96 -12.84 1.10
N LYS A 53 2.11 -13.44 0.79
CA LYS A 53 2.22 -14.47 -0.23
C LYS A 53 1.47 -15.73 0.22
N ALA A 54 0.40 -16.08 -0.49
CA ALA A 54 -0.33 -17.32 -0.23
C ALA A 54 0.52 -18.53 -0.64
N LYS A 55 0.43 -19.62 0.14
CA LYS A 55 1.16 -20.86 -0.17
C LYS A 55 0.68 -21.43 -1.51
N GLY A 56 1.62 -21.64 -2.43
CA GLY A 56 1.35 -22.22 -3.75
C GLY A 56 0.74 -21.23 -4.75
N ALA A 57 0.63 -19.95 -4.42
CA ALA A 57 0.25 -18.92 -5.39
C ALA A 57 1.42 -18.58 -6.33
N GLU A 58 1.09 -18.06 -7.51
CA GLU A 58 2.05 -17.43 -8.43
C GLU A 58 2.89 -16.39 -7.69
N SER A 59 4.14 -16.22 -8.14
CA SER A 59 5.13 -15.40 -7.44
C SER A 59 4.62 -13.99 -7.13
N ASP A 60 3.93 -13.35 -8.07
CA ASP A 60 3.53 -11.95 -8.03
C ASP A 60 2.07 -11.70 -7.63
N ALA A 61 1.28 -12.74 -7.33
CA ALA A 61 -0.17 -12.59 -7.08
C ALA A 61 -0.50 -11.59 -5.95
N HIS A 62 0.24 -11.65 -4.85
CA HIS A 62 0.09 -10.73 -3.73
C HIS A 62 0.54 -9.29 -4.05
N TRP A 63 1.51 -9.12 -4.95
CA TRP A 63 1.91 -7.80 -5.46
C TRP A 63 0.81 -7.20 -6.36
N LEU A 64 0.27 -8.00 -7.30
CA LEU A 64 -0.84 -7.58 -8.16
C LEU A 64 -2.06 -7.17 -7.33
N ARG A 65 -2.37 -7.94 -6.28
CA ARG A 65 -3.46 -7.62 -5.36
C ARG A 65 -3.24 -6.29 -4.64
N LEU A 66 -2.01 -6.01 -4.19
CA LEU A 66 -1.66 -4.73 -3.61
C LEU A 66 -1.92 -3.58 -4.60
N CYS A 67 -1.49 -3.72 -5.85
CA CYS A 67 -1.75 -2.72 -6.88
C CYS A 67 -3.24 -2.47 -7.11
N GLU A 68 -4.04 -3.54 -7.18
CA GLU A 68 -5.49 -3.44 -7.33
C GLU A 68 -6.12 -2.63 -6.19
N VAL A 69 -5.79 -2.98 -4.94
CA VAL A 69 -6.30 -2.26 -3.77
C VAL A 69 -5.83 -0.81 -3.76
N ALA A 70 -4.55 -0.54 -4.01
CA ALA A 70 -4.01 0.82 -4.04
C ALA A 70 -4.70 1.69 -5.12
N ASN A 71 -5.04 1.11 -6.27
CA ASN A 71 -5.77 1.80 -7.33
C ASN A 71 -7.23 2.03 -6.93
N THR A 72 -7.90 1.05 -6.32
CA THR A 72 -9.27 1.24 -5.80
C THR A 72 -9.35 2.36 -4.77
N LEU A 73 -8.40 2.41 -3.83
CA LEU A 73 -8.35 3.48 -2.82
C LEU A 73 -8.28 4.88 -3.46
N GLN A 74 -7.45 5.03 -4.49
CA GLN A 74 -7.25 6.33 -5.16
C GLN A 74 -8.33 6.64 -6.17
N GLU A 75 -8.53 5.78 -7.17
CA GLU A 75 -9.40 6.06 -8.32
C GLU A 75 -10.88 5.95 -7.98
N THR A 76 -11.26 5.02 -7.10
CA THR A 76 -12.67 4.77 -6.76
C THR A 76 -13.09 5.52 -5.51
N LEU A 77 -12.27 5.52 -4.46
CA LEU A 77 -12.62 6.15 -3.18
C LEU A 77 -12.11 7.59 -3.05
N GLY A 78 -11.24 8.03 -3.96
CA GLY A 78 -10.67 9.38 -3.95
C GLY A 78 -9.79 9.64 -2.74
N LEU A 79 -9.14 8.60 -2.19
CA LEU A 79 -8.20 8.73 -1.09
C LEU A 79 -6.79 9.06 -1.60
N PRO A 80 -5.93 9.68 -0.78
CA PRO A 80 -4.54 9.90 -1.13
C PRO A 80 -3.79 8.59 -1.41
N ALA A 81 -2.70 8.69 -2.17
CA ALA A 81 -1.84 7.56 -2.48
C ALA A 81 -1.28 6.93 -1.18
N PRO A 82 -1.55 5.64 -0.91
CA PRO A 82 -0.98 4.97 0.25
C PRO A 82 0.53 4.75 0.04
N ALA A 83 1.29 4.70 1.13
CA ALA A 83 2.67 4.21 1.04
C ALA A 83 2.67 2.71 0.79
N VAL A 84 3.71 2.25 0.08
CA VAL A 84 3.97 0.83 -0.14
C VAL A 84 5.26 0.45 0.59
N SER A 85 5.25 -0.66 1.31
CA SER A 85 6.47 -1.22 1.89
C SER A 85 6.59 -2.72 1.70
N ILE A 86 7.83 -3.19 1.67
CA ILE A 86 8.20 -4.61 1.79
C ILE A 86 8.51 -4.95 3.25
N SER A 87 8.15 -6.14 3.71
CA SER A 87 8.25 -6.54 5.13
C SER A 87 9.63 -7.05 5.56
N GLY A 88 10.55 -7.33 4.63
CA GLY A 88 11.74 -8.15 4.87
C GLY A 88 11.42 -9.65 5.00
N GLY A 89 10.15 -10.04 4.89
CA GLY A 89 9.66 -11.42 4.98
C GLY A 89 8.91 -11.82 3.72
N ASP A 90 7.62 -12.13 3.87
CA ASP A 90 6.73 -12.71 2.85
C ASP A 90 5.51 -11.82 2.54
N ALA A 91 5.64 -10.51 2.80
CA ALA A 91 4.51 -9.60 2.70
C ALA A 91 4.89 -8.21 2.16
N TYR A 92 3.93 -7.60 1.49
CA TYR A 92 3.87 -6.17 1.31
C TYR A 92 2.83 -5.55 2.24
N TYR A 93 2.92 -4.23 2.41
CA TYR A 93 1.93 -3.46 3.14
C TYR A 93 1.54 -2.20 2.39
N LEU A 94 0.25 -1.87 2.45
CA LEU A 94 -0.24 -0.52 2.18
C LEU A 94 -0.42 0.22 3.50
N TRP A 95 0.02 1.47 3.54
CA TRP A 95 -0.09 2.35 4.71
C TRP A 95 -1.03 3.49 4.41
N LEU A 96 -2.06 3.63 5.23
CA LEU A 96 -3.00 4.75 5.18
C LEU A 96 -2.73 5.66 6.38
N SER A 97 -2.38 6.90 6.12
CA SER A 97 -2.19 7.93 7.15
C SER A 97 -3.49 8.71 7.33
N LEU A 98 -3.84 9.06 8.56
CA LEU A 98 -4.98 9.91 8.91
C LEU A 98 -4.46 11.25 9.41
N ALA A 99 -5.01 12.35 8.88
CA ALA A 99 -4.61 13.69 9.30
C ALA A 99 -5.00 13.88 10.78
N GLU A 100 -6.28 13.62 11.08
CA GLU A 100 -6.86 13.61 12.42
C GLU A 100 -6.86 12.18 13.00
N PRO A 101 -6.38 11.97 14.24
CA PRO A 101 -6.50 10.68 14.92
C PRO A 101 -7.98 10.29 15.12
N VAL A 102 -8.30 9.03 14.89
CA VAL A 102 -9.65 8.47 15.12
C VAL A 102 -9.61 7.35 16.15
N PRO A 103 -10.75 7.00 16.79
CA PRO A 103 -10.81 5.87 17.70
C PRO A 103 -10.38 4.57 17.01
N ALA A 104 -9.53 3.77 17.68
CA ALA A 104 -8.97 2.57 17.05
C ALA A 104 -10.02 1.50 16.71
N ASP A 105 -11.13 1.43 17.46
CA ASP A 105 -12.30 0.60 17.11
C ASP A 105 -13.00 1.09 15.84
N ARG A 106 -13.08 2.41 15.65
CA ARG A 106 -13.60 3.05 14.45
C ARG A 106 -12.73 2.76 13.23
N ALA A 107 -11.41 2.88 13.36
CA ALA A 107 -10.46 2.52 12.31
C ALA A 107 -10.51 1.02 11.98
N GLN A 108 -10.64 0.15 12.99
CA GLN A 108 -10.78 -1.29 12.78
C GLN A 108 -12.05 -1.61 11.97
N THR A 109 -13.18 -1.00 12.36
CA THR A 109 -14.45 -1.14 11.63
C THR A 109 -14.32 -0.63 10.19
N PHE A 110 -13.67 0.51 9.98
CA PHE A 110 -13.41 1.04 8.65
C PHE A 110 -12.62 0.04 7.77
N LEU A 111 -11.52 -0.53 8.30
CA LEU A 111 -10.73 -1.53 7.56
C LEU A 111 -11.55 -2.78 7.21
N GLU A 112 -12.36 -3.28 8.14
CA GLU A 112 -13.21 -4.44 7.92
C GLU A 112 -14.26 -4.17 6.83
N ARG A 113 -14.91 -3.01 6.86
CA ARG A 113 -15.89 -2.62 5.83
C ARG A 113 -15.25 -2.43 4.48
N LEU A 114 -14.07 -1.80 4.45
CA LEU A 114 -13.28 -1.58 3.24
C LEU A 114 -12.87 -2.92 2.62
N ARG A 115 -12.39 -3.87 3.45
CA ARG A 115 -12.09 -5.24 3.05
C ARG A 115 -13.32 -5.93 2.48
N ASP A 116 -14.44 -5.93 3.20
CA ASP A 116 -15.65 -6.63 2.78
C ASP A 116 -16.23 -6.11 1.45
N ALA A 117 -16.01 -4.83 1.15
CA ALA A 117 -16.49 -4.19 -0.07
C ALA A 117 -15.58 -4.43 -1.29
N TRP A 118 -14.25 -4.40 -1.10
CA TRP A 118 -13.31 -4.33 -2.23
C TRP A 118 -12.30 -5.48 -2.27
N PHE A 119 -11.98 -6.08 -1.13
CA PHE A 119 -10.96 -7.12 -1.03
C PHE A 119 -11.23 -8.18 0.04
N PRO A 120 -12.35 -8.92 -0.07
CA PRO A 120 -12.80 -9.86 0.95
C PRO A 120 -11.86 -11.06 1.17
N GLU A 121 -10.97 -11.35 0.23
CA GLU A 121 -9.97 -12.42 0.33
C GLU A 121 -8.74 -12.03 1.16
N ILE A 122 -8.53 -10.75 1.46
CA ILE A 122 -7.39 -10.32 2.27
C ILE A 122 -7.72 -10.54 3.74
N GLU A 123 -6.96 -11.41 4.39
CA GLU A 123 -7.08 -11.66 5.82
C GLU A 123 -6.54 -10.47 6.63
N LEU A 124 -7.42 -9.87 7.41
CA LEU A 124 -7.09 -8.86 8.41
C LEU A 124 -7.19 -9.49 9.80
N ASP A 125 -6.19 -9.23 10.64
CA ASP A 125 -6.21 -9.63 12.04
C ASP A 125 -7.32 -8.88 12.79
N THR A 126 -7.95 -9.52 13.78
CA THR A 126 -9.06 -8.95 14.55
C THR A 126 -8.69 -7.69 15.34
N ASP A 127 -7.38 -7.52 15.59
CA ASP A 127 -6.77 -6.39 16.28
C ASP A 127 -5.78 -5.64 15.39
N ALA A 128 -5.91 -5.72 14.06
CA ALA A 128 -4.97 -5.15 13.08
C ALA A 128 -4.58 -3.68 13.34
N VAL A 129 -5.48 -2.87 13.91
CA VAL A 129 -5.19 -1.46 14.25
C VAL A 129 -4.42 -1.29 15.57
N ARG A 130 -4.62 -2.20 16.53
CA ARG A 130 -4.04 -2.11 17.88
C ARG A 130 -2.78 -2.95 18.04
N ALA A 131 -2.63 -3.99 17.23
CA ALA A 131 -1.48 -4.87 17.27
C ALA A 131 -0.19 -4.07 16.96
N PRO A 132 0.88 -4.27 17.74
CA PRO A 132 2.15 -3.64 17.43
C PRO A 132 2.73 -4.21 16.12
N ILE A 133 3.37 -3.34 15.34
CA ILE A 133 3.97 -3.67 14.05
C ILE A 133 5.49 -3.46 14.06
N ALA A 134 6.16 -4.00 13.05
CA ALA A 134 7.56 -3.68 12.74
C ALA A 134 7.56 -2.51 11.73
N LEU A 135 7.89 -1.30 12.20
CA LEU A 135 7.81 -0.09 11.38
C LEU A 135 8.98 -0.04 10.39
N PRO A 136 8.75 0.01 9.07
CA PRO A 136 9.84 0.18 8.12
C PRO A 136 10.48 1.59 8.24
N PRO A 137 11.77 1.74 7.92
CA PRO A 137 12.73 0.67 7.69
C PRO A 137 13.10 -0.08 8.97
N CYS A 138 13.28 -1.40 8.88
CA CYS A 138 13.82 -2.20 9.99
C CYS A 138 14.41 -3.51 9.48
N LEU A 139 15.27 -4.13 10.29
CA LEU A 139 15.89 -5.42 9.97
C LEU A 139 14.98 -6.55 10.45
N HIS A 140 14.46 -7.37 9.53
CA HIS A 140 13.56 -8.46 9.88
C HIS A 140 14.33 -9.55 10.66
N PRO A 141 13.97 -9.85 11.92
CA PRO A 141 14.81 -10.62 12.84
C PRO A 141 15.04 -12.08 12.43
N ARG A 142 14.09 -12.67 11.69
CA ARG A 142 14.17 -14.08 11.25
C ARG A 142 14.91 -14.28 9.92
N THR A 143 14.78 -13.34 8.99
CA THR A 143 15.28 -13.48 7.61
C THR A 143 16.60 -12.73 7.41
N GLY A 144 16.89 -11.74 8.26
CA GLY A 144 18.05 -10.86 8.09
C GLY A 144 17.92 -9.89 6.91
N LYS A 145 16.73 -9.82 6.28
CA LYS A 145 16.44 -8.88 5.19
C LYS A 145 15.82 -7.60 5.76
N TRP A 146 16.00 -6.50 5.05
CA TRP A 146 15.45 -5.21 5.43
C TRP A 146 14.05 -5.00 4.88
N ALA A 147 13.15 -4.59 5.77
CA ALA A 147 11.90 -3.92 5.43
C ALA A 147 12.20 -2.48 4.99
N ALA A 148 11.43 -1.98 4.02
CA ALA A 148 11.62 -0.65 3.47
C ALA A 148 10.35 -0.13 2.79
N PHE A 149 10.15 1.18 2.80
CA PHE A 149 9.24 1.82 1.86
C PHE A 149 9.84 1.78 0.46
N ILE A 150 8.99 1.48 -0.52
CA ILE A 150 9.39 1.33 -1.92
C ILE A 150 8.46 2.14 -2.83
N HIS A 151 9.00 2.57 -3.96
CA HIS A 151 8.16 3.07 -5.04
C HIS A 151 7.33 1.91 -5.62
N PRO A 152 6.02 2.12 -5.91
CA PRO A 152 5.18 1.06 -6.45
C PRO A 152 5.76 0.44 -7.74
N GLY A 153 6.37 1.24 -8.60
CA GLY A 153 7.04 0.75 -9.82
C GLY A 153 8.21 -0.22 -9.62
N MET A 154 8.67 -0.42 -8.38
CA MET A 154 9.73 -1.40 -8.04
C MET A 154 9.16 -2.68 -7.40
N GLY A 155 7.87 -2.74 -7.06
CA GLY A 155 7.31 -3.81 -6.24
C GLY A 155 7.43 -5.20 -6.84
N ALA A 156 7.26 -5.33 -8.16
CA ALA A 156 7.36 -6.61 -8.87
C ALA A 156 8.73 -7.31 -8.67
N SER A 157 9.80 -6.54 -8.49
CA SER A 157 11.15 -7.08 -8.23
C SER A 157 11.27 -7.79 -6.88
N PHE A 158 10.29 -7.63 -5.99
CA PHE A 158 10.27 -8.17 -4.63
C PHE A 158 9.25 -9.31 -4.45
N ALA A 159 8.62 -9.79 -5.54
CA ALA A 159 7.54 -10.77 -5.49
C ALA A 159 7.99 -12.13 -4.93
N ASP A 160 9.25 -12.50 -5.17
CA ASP A 160 9.82 -13.73 -4.60
C ASP A 160 10.35 -13.53 -3.18
N GLU A 161 11.15 -12.48 -2.98
CA GLU A 161 11.69 -12.10 -1.68
C GLU A 161 11.35 -10.65 -1.38
N ALA A 162 10.41 -10.44 -0.44
CA ALA A 162 9.95 -9.11 -0.06
C ALA A 162 10.93 -8.42 0.90
N GLY A 163 12.21 -8.28 0.54
CA GLY A 163 13.24 -7.71 1.41
C GLY A 163 14.53 -7.26 0.70
N LEU A 164 15.25 -6.31 1.29
CA LEU A 164 16.58 -5.89 0.80
C LEU A 164 17.71 -6.59 1.56
N ASP A 165 18.83 -6.84 0.89
CA ASP A 165 20.04 -7.38 1.54
C ASP A 165 20.80 -6.31 2.36
N MET A 166 20.62 -5.04 2.01
CA MET A 166 21.32 -3.91 2.62
C MET A 166 20.33 -2.91 3.19
N ALA A 167 20.77 -2.17 4.21
CA ALA A 167 19.96 -1.13 4.82
C ALA A 167 19.54 -0.09 3.77
N PRO A 168 18.23 0.27 3.70
CA PRO A 168 17.80 1.28 2.75
C PRO A 168 18.35 2.66 3.16
N PRO A 169 18.83 3.47 2.21
CA PRO A 169 19.38 4.79 2.52
C PRO A 169 18.34 5.68 3.21
N PRO A 170 18.61 6.26 4.40
CA PRO A 170 17.63 7.05 5.14
C PRO A 170 17.09 8.26 4.38
N LEU A 171 17.91 8.87 3.52
CA LEU A 171 17.48 10.00 2.70
C LEU A 171 16.47 9.58 1.61
N GLY A 172 16.69 8.41 0.99
CA GLY A 172 15.76 7.86 0.00
C GLY A 172 14.42 7.47 0.63
N GLN A 173 14.46 6.86 1.82
CA GLN A 173 13.25 6.54 2.58
C GLN A 173 12.47 7.80 2.97
N ALA A 174 13.16 8.85 3.44
CA ALA A 174 12.51 10.13 3.73
C ALA A 174 11.87 10.75 2.47
N ALA A 175 12.54 10.68 1.33
CA ALA A 175 12.02 11.20 0.06
C ALA A 175 10.76 10.46 -0.43
N PHE A 176 10.65 9.14 -0.19
CA PHE A 176 9.43 8.40 -0.49
C PHE A 176 8.24 8.85 0.36
N LEU A 177 8.48 9.22 1.63
CA LEU A 177 7.44 9.60 2.56
C LEU A 177 7.04 11.08 2.47
N GLU A 178 7.98 11.96 2.12
CA GLU A 178 7.77 13.41 2.07
C GLU A 178 6.60 13.83 1.15
N GLY A 179 6.45 13.14 0.01
CA GLY A 179 5.36 13.42 -0.95
C GLY A 179 4.01 12.80 -0.58
N LEU A 180 3.92 12.06 0.52
CA LEU A 180 2.69 11.38 0.93
C LEU A 180 1.80 12.27 1.77
N GLU A 181 0.51 12.20 1.48
CA GLU A 181 -0.55 12.93 2.15
C GLU A 181 -1.34 12.01 3.09
N SER A 182 -1.90 12.60 4.14
CA SER A 182 -2.82 11.92 5.04
C SER A 182 -4.25 12.08 4.54
N ILE A 183 -5.09 11.07 4.76
CA ILE A 183 -6.53 11.13 4.56
C ILE A 183 -7.08 12.18 5.52
N GLY A 184 -7.71 13.24 4.99
CA GLY A 184 -8.38 14.25 5.80
C GLY A 184 -9.70 13.75 6.38
N GLU A 185 -10.12 14.32 7.51
CA GLU A 185 -11.37 14.00 8.21
C GLU A 185 -12.58 13.87 7.27
N GLU A 186 -12.88 14.87 6.45
CA GLU A 186 -14.03 14.84 5.54
C GLU A 186 -13.98 13.70 4.51
N GLN A 187 -12.78 13.37 4.01
CA GLN A 187 -12.60 12.26 3.07
C GLN A 187 -12.81 10.92 3.76
N PHE A 188 -12.28 10.77 4.98
CA PHE A 188 -12.49 9.58 5.80
C PHE A 188 -13.98 9.38 6.09
N GLU A 189 -14.68 10.41 6.57
CA GLU A 189 -16.11 10.36 6.87
C GLU A 189 -16.96 9.98 5.66
N ARG A 190 -16.71 10.60 4.52
CA ARG A 190 -17.42 10.32 3.27
C ARG A 190 -17.27 8.86 2.85
N VAL A 191 -16.04 8.33 2.87
CA VAL A 191 -15.79 6.93 2.51
C VAL A 191 -16.41 5.99 3.53
N PHE A 192 -16.30 6.29 4.82
CA PHE A 192 -16.83 5.42 5.86
C PHE A 192 -18.37 5.34 5.80
N GLN A 193 -19.06 6.46 5.61
CA GLN A 193 -20.51 6.48 5.45
C GLN A 193 -20.98 5.69 4.22
N ALA A 194 -20.25 5.79 3.10
CA ALA A 194 -20.57 5.01 1.90
C ALA A 194 -20.39 3.50 2.13
N LEU A 195 -19.34 3.10 2.86
CA LEU A 195 -19.09 1.71 3.23
C LEU A 195 -20.15 1.15 4.19
N ASP A 196 -20.58 1.94 5.17
CA ASP A 196 -21.62 1.53 6.11
C ASP A 196 -22.99 1.39 5.44
N ALA A 197 -23.35 2.30 4.54
CA ALA A 197 -24.58 2.18 3.75
C ALA A 197 -24.57 0.90 2.90
N ALA A 198 -23.47 0.63 2.19
CA ALA A 198 -23.32 -0.59 1.39
C ALA A 198 -23.37 -1.88 2.23
N HIS A 199 -22.87 -1.82 3.47
CA HIS A 199 -22.94 -2.95 4.40
C HIS A 199 -24.37 -3.22 4.90
N GLN A 200 -25.14 -2.16 5.17
CA GLN A 200 -26.55 -2.28 5.60
C GLN A 200 -27.47 -2.78 4.49
N ASP A 201 -27.21 -2.38 3.25
CA ASP A 201 -27.99 -2.81 2.08
C ASP A 201 -27.69 -4.26 1.66
N LYS A 202 -26.62 -4.88 2.18
CA LYS A 202 -26.29 -6.28 1.91
C LYS A 202 -27.31 -7.17 2.64
N PRO A 203 -28.22 -7.87 1.92
CA PRO A 203 -29.24 -8.66 2.59
C PRO A 203 -28.57 -9.75 3.43
N MET A 204 -28.95 -9.85 4.72
CA MET A 204 -28.70 -11.04 5.51
C MET A 204 -29.31 -12.22 4.74
N ALA A 205 -28.48 -13.09 4.16
CA ALA A 205 -28.92 -14.14 3.26
C ALA A 205 -29.86 -15.11 4.00
N VAL A 206 -31.16 -14.92 3.82
CA VAL A 206 -32.18 -15.95 4.00
C VAL A 206 -32.20 -16.76 2.70
N PRO A 207 -32.14 -18.11 2.71
CA PRO A 207 -32.09 -18.87 1.48
C PRO A 207 -33.45 -18.78 0.78
N ALA A 208 -33.49 -18.12 -0.38
CA ALA A 208 -34.66 -18.14 -1.26
C ALA A 208 -34.22 -18.27 -2.72
N THR A 209 -34.57 -19.41 -3.28
CA THR A 209 -34.54 -19.82 -4.68
C THR A 209 -35.30 -18.82 -5.57
N GLY A 210 -34.69 -18.38 -6.68
CA GLY A 210 -35.42 -17.64 -7.72
C GLY A 210 -34.49 -16.99 -8.73
N ALA A 211 -34.46 -17.54 -9.94
CA ALA A 211 -33.58 -17.12 -11.04
C ALA A 211 -34.23 -16.07 -11.97
N ALA A 212 -33.35 -15.31 -12.63
CA ALA A 212 -33.46 -14.53 -13.88
C ALA A 212 -33.87 -13.03 -13.80
N PRO A 213 -33.54 -12.22 -14.83
CA PRO A 213 -32.25 -12.07 -15.53
C PRO A 213 -31.75 -10.59 -15.58
N ALA A 214 -30.50 -10.40 -16.01
CA ALA A 214 -29.79 -9.11 -16.04
C ALA A 214 -30.12 -8.22 -17.26
N PRO A 215 -30.02 -6.87 -17.15
CA PRO A 215 -29.94 -5.98 -18.31
C PRO A 215 -28.49 -5.62 -18.66
N SER A 216 -28.20 -5.59 -19.97
CA SER A 216 -26.96 -5.07 -20.55
C SER A 216 -26.82 -3.56 -20.35
N VAL A 217 -25.60 -3.10 -20.02
CA VAL A 217 -25.24 -1.68 -20.04
C VAL A 217 -24.10 -1.45 -21.02
N LEU A 218 -24.27 -0.39 -21.83
CA LEU A 218 -23.38 0.09 -22.87
C LEU A 218 -21.97 0.40 -22.35
N ARG A 219 -20.96 0.00 -23.13
CA ARG A 219 -19.56 0.37 -22.93
C ARG A 219 -19.38 1.85 -23.29
N HIS A 220 -19.01 2.67 -22.32
CA HIS A 220 -18.48 4.00 -22.54
C HIS A 220 -16.95 3.94 -22.39
N ALA A 221 -16.23 4.43 -23.39
CA ALA A 221 -14.77 4.42 -23.42
C ALA A 221 -14.17 5.46 -22.43
N PRO A 222 -13.10 5.14 -21.70
CA PRO A 222 -12.36 6.14 -20.93
C PRO A 222 -11.34 6.89 -21.81
N ALA A 223 -11.12 8.16 -21.48
CA ALA A 223 -10.05 8.99 -22.03
C ALA A 223 -8.67 8.53 -21.50
N PRO A 224 -7.57 8.68 -22.27
CA PRO A 224 -6.34 7.97 -22.01
C PRO A 224 -5.44 8.71 -21.01
N GLY A 225 -5.42 8.24 -19.77
CA GLY A 225 -4.27 8.33 -18.87
C GLY A 225 -3.42 7.07 -19.07
N LEU A 226 -2.26 7.21 -19.69
CA LEU A 226 -1.44 6.10 -20.18
C LEU A 226 -0.83 5.29 -19.02
N LEU A 227 -1.25 4.04 -18.84
CA LEU A 227 -0.55 3.02 -18.05
C LEU A 227 0.30 2.14 -18.99
N LEU A 228 1.60 1.99 -18.69
CA LEU A 228 2.61 1.27 -19.48
C LEU A 228 2.31 -0.21 -19.78
N LYS A 229 1.31 -0.81 -19.12
CA LYS A 229 0.94 -2.21 -19.33
C LYS A 229 0.06 -2.45 -20.56
N ASP A 230 -0.61 -1.41 -21.06
CA ASP A 230 -1.47 -1.47 -22.26
C ASP A 230 -1.04 -0.49 -23.38
N ALA A 231 0.07 0.23 -23.17
CA ALA A 231 0.56 1.20 -24.14
C ALA A 231 1.30 0.48 -25.28
N THR A 232 0.82 0.65 -26.51
CA THR A 232 1.60 0.26 -27.69
C THR A 232 2.88 1.10 -27.76
N LEU A 233 3.88 0.63 -28.51
CA LEU A 233 5.11 1.39 -28.72
C LEU A 233 4.79 2.80 -29.28
N GLU A 234 3.77 2.90 -30.14
CA GLU A 234 3.30 4.17 -30.68
C GLU A 234 2.71 5.11 -29.61
N ASP A 235 2.03 4.58 -28.59
CA ASP A 235 1.46 5.38 -27.52
C ASP A 235 2.53 5.94 -26.57
N ILE A 236 3.58 5.15 -26.31
CA ILE A 236 4.73 5.57 -25.50
C ILE A 236 5.50 6.68 -26.23
N VAL A 237 5.78 6.50 -27.53
CA VAL A 237 6.48 7.51 -28.34
C VAL A 237 5.69 8.82 -28.41
N ARG A 238 4.36 8.74 -28.62
CA ARG A 238 3.48 9.91 -28.66
C ARG A 238 3.47 10.67 -27.33
N HIS A 239 3.48 9.96 -26.21
CA HIS A 239 3.53 10.56 -24.88
C HIS A 239 4.88 11.25 -24.59
N LEU A 240 6.00 10.63 -24.98
CA LEU A 240 7.33 11.22 -24.82
C LEU A 240 7.53 12.47 -25.68
N HIS A 241 7.03 12.47 -26.92
CA HIS A 241 7.02 13.66 -27.78
C HIS A 241 6.16 14.79 -27.20
N ALA A 242 5.02 14.47 -26.57
CA ALA A 242 4.20 15.47 -25.87
C ALA A 242 4.92 16.12 -24.68
N MET A 243 5.96 15.46 -24.14
CA MET A 243 6.86 15.98 -23.11
C MET A 243 8.18 16.55 -23.67
N ASN A 244 8.29 16.75 -25.00
CA ASN A 244 9.50 17.22 -25.69
C ASN A 244 10.74 16.33 -25.47
N ILE A 245 10.55 15.03 -25.26
CA ILE A 245 11.62 14.04 -25.15
C ILE A 245 11.69 13.26 -26.47
N GLU A 246 12.85 13.24 -27.13
CA GLU A 246 13.09 12.38 -28.29
C GLU A 246 13.64 11.02 -27.84
N PRO A 247 12.85 9.93 -27.90
CA PRO A 247 13.33 8.62 -27.50
C PRO A 247 14.24 8.02 -28.58
N THR A 248 15.52 7.82 -28.26
CA THR A 248 16.44 7.06 -29.12
C THR A 248 16.51 5.62 -28.64
N PHE A 249 15.84 4.70 -29.34
CA PHE A 249 15.95 3.27 -29.07
C PHE A 249 17.07 2.65 -29.92
N ARG A 250 18.08 2.06 -29.27
CA ARG A 250 19.16 1.32 -29.93
C ARG A 250 18.92 -0.18 -29.78
N HIS A 251 18.60 -0.86 -30.87
CA HIS A 251 18.58 -2.32 -30.89
C HIS A 251 20.02 -2.84 -30.87
N LEU A 252 20.41 -3.52 -29.80
CA LEU A 252 21.66 -4.30 -29.77
C LEU A 252 21.34 -5.70 -30.29
N LEU A 253 21.83 -6.03 -31.48
CA LEU A 253 21.78 -7.41 -31.97
C LEU A 253 22.66 -8.28 -31.06
N PRO A 254 22.27 -9.53 -30.75
CA PRO A 254 23.14 -10.46 -30.05
C PRO A 254 24.44 -10.58 -30.86
N SER A 255 25.58 -10.33 -30.21
CA SER A 255 26.87 -10.62 -30.83
C SER A 255 26.96 -12.12 -31.01
N ASP A 256 26.78 -12.60 -32.24
CA ASP A 256 27.15 -13.97 -32.58
C ASP A 256 28.63 -14.14 -32.23
N ARG A 257 28.90 -14.99 -31.25
CA ARG A 257 30.23 -15.52 -30.99
C ARG A 257 30.64 -16.30 -32.25
N TYR A 258 31.45 -15.69 -33.09
CA TYR A 258 32.40 -16.40 -33.93
C TYR A 258 33.76 -16.34 -33.26
N ASP A 259 34.05 -17.40 -32.50
CA ASP A 259 35.27 -18.22 -32.51
C ASP A 259 35.38 -19.04 -31.21
#